data_AF-A0A7W0T234-F1
#
_entry.id   AF-A0A7W0T234-F1
#
_cell.length_a   1.000
_cell.length_b   1.000
_cell.length_c   1.000
_cell.angle_alpha   90.00
_cell.angle_beta   90.00
_cell.angle_gamma   90.00
#
_symmetry.space_group_name_H-M   'P 1'
#
loop_
_entity.id
_entity.type
_entity.pdbx_description
1 polymer ?
#
loop_
_entity_poly.entity_id
_entity_poly.type
_entity_poly.pdbx_seq_one_letter_code
_entity_poly.pdbx_strand_id
1 'polypeptide(L)'
;MADFAQNLELKVQCAPAVLDSIQRRVASLVCSPIQRLNQVDTYFRVVRGRLKLREIRSQSEPARIDRAEIIAYTRPTDDGSRWSSYQVVPIAAQRRTGPVLQHADDA
;
A
#
# COMPACT_ATOMS: atom_id res chain seq x y z
N MET A 1 20.65 -7.19 10.67
CA MET A 1 20.27 -6.79 9.30
C MET A 1 18.76 -6.74 9.25
N ALA A 2 18.15 -5.68 8.70
CA ALA A 2 16.70 -5.66 8.54
C ALA A 2 16.31 -6.73 7.52
N ASP A 3 15.40 -7.63 7.90
CA ASP A 3 14.97 -8.71 7.02
C ASP A 3 13.95 -8.14 6.02
N PHE A 4 14.23 -8.29 4.72
CA PHE A 4 13.33 -7.82 3.67
C PHE A 4 12.37 -8.94 3.32
N ALA A 5 11.07 -8.68 3.44
CA ALA A 5 10.06 -9.60 2.96
C ALA A 5 10.02 -9.61 1.43
N GLN A 6 9.66 -10.75 0.85
CA GLN A 6 9.42 -10.88 -0.59
C GLN A 6 7.92 -10.95 -0.87
N ASN A 7 7.51 -10.31 -1.96
CA ASN A 7 6.12 -10.30 -2.41
C ASN A 7 6.06 -10.60 -3.91
N LEU A 8 5.24 -11.60 -4.27
CA LEU A 8 4.84 -11.89 -5.65
C LEU A 8 3.44 -11.33 -5.88
N GLU A 9 3.31 -10.35 -6.79
CA GLU A 9 2.02 -9.70 -7.06
C GLU A 9 1.64 -9.78 -8.53
N LEU A 10 0.40 -10.23 -8.78
CA LEU A 10 -0.22 -10.23 -10.11
C LEU A 10 -1.38 -9.23 -10.11
N LYS A 11 -1.26 -8.20 -10.93
CA LYS A 11 -2.31 -7.20 -11.17
C LYS A 11 -2.94 -7.47 -12.53
N VAL A 12 -4.26 -7.61 -12.53
CA VAL A 12 -5.08 -7.79 -13.73
C VAL A 12 -6.08 -6.65 -13.80
N GLN A 13 -6.26 -6.09 -14.99
CA GLN A 13 -7.32 -5.12 -15.23
C GLN A 13 -8.65 -5.87 -15.22
N CYS A 14 -9.62 -5.37 -14.45
CA CYS A 14 -10.95 -5.95 -14.37
C CYS A 14 -12.00 -4.91 -14.75
N ALA A 15 -12.88 -5.27 -15.67
CA ALA A 15 -14.12 -4.53 -15.88
C ALA A 15 -15.02 -4.67 -14.64
N PRO A 16 -15.93 -3.71 -14.37
CA PRO A 16 -16.81 -3.76 -13.19
C PRO A 16 -17.56 -5.09 -13.02
N ALA A 17 -18.20 -5.58 -14.09
CA ALA A 17 -18.93 -6.85 -14.05
C ALA A 17 -18.05 -8.07 -13.72
N VAL A 18 -16.78 -8.04 -14.13
CA VAL A 18 -15.80 -9.08 -13.80
C VAL A 18 -15.40 -9.00 -12.33
N LEU A 19 -15.17 -7.79 -11.82
CA LEU A 19 -14.85 -7.57 -10.41
C LEU A 19 -15.99 -8.07 -9.49
N ASP A 20 -17.25 -7.80 -9.83
CA ASP A 20 -18.41 -8.29 -9.09
C ASP A 20 -18.50 -9.83 -9.08
N SER A 21 -18.16 -10.46 -10.20
CA SER A 21 -18.09 -11.92 -10.30
C SER A 21 -16.99 -12.50 -9.40
N ILE A 22 -15.80 -11.88 -9.40
CA ILE A 22 -14.69 -12.27 -8.52
C ILE A 22 -15.08 -12.13 -7.05
N GLN A 23 -15.69 -11.01 -6.66
CA GLN A 23 -16.13 -10.78 -5.28
C GLN A 23 -17.10 -11.85 -4.79
N ARG A 24 -18.11 -12.20 -5.61
CA ARG A 24 -19.06 -13.29 -5.31
C ARG A 24 -18.36 -14.63 -5.16
N ARG A 25 -17.44 -14.95 -6.08
CA ARG A 25 -16.68 -16.21 -6.03
C ARG A 25 -15.79 -16.27 -4.79
N VAL A 26 -15.06 -15.20 -4.45
CA VAL A 26 -14.23 -15.16 -3.25
C VAL A 26 -15.09 -15.33 -2.01
N ALA A 27 -16.23 -14.62 -1.90
CA ALA A 27 -17.15 -14.76 -0.78
C ALA A 27 -17.68 -16.20 -0.58
N SER A 28 -17.82 -16.99 -1.65
CA SER A 28 -18.18 -18.41 -1.53
C SER A 28 -17.03 -19.33 -1.08
N LEU A 29 -15.78 -18.88 -1.17
CA LEU A 29 -14.59 -19.67 -0.88
C LEU A 29 -13.96 -19.35 0.49
N VAL A 30 -14.17 -18.13 1.00
CA VAL A 30 -13.57 -17.69 2.26
C VAL A 30 -14.62 -17.54 3.36
N CYS A 31 -14.26 -17.92 4.59
CA CYS A 31 -15.11 -17.71 5.77
C CYS A 31 -14.92 -16.31 6.41
N SER A 32 -13.98 -15.51 5.92
CA SER A 32 -13.71 -14.16 6.43
C SER A 32 -14.38 -13.10 5.57
N PRO A 33 -14.92 -12.02 6.18
CA PRO A 33 -15.52 -10.93 5.42
C PRO A 33 -14.50 -10.24 4.52
N ILE A 34 -14.89 -9.96 3.28
CA ILE A 34 -14.13 -9.08 2.40
C ILE A 34 -14.18 -7.67 3.00
N GLN A 35 -13.02 -7.11 3.31
CA GLN A 35 -12.92 -5.76 3.85
C GLN A 35 -12.57 -4.76 2.74
N ARG A 36 -13.22 -3.59 2.78
CA ARG A 36 -12.82 -2.42 2.01
C ARG A 36 -11.82 -1.61 2.83
N LEU A 37 -10.70 -1.23 2.23
CA LEU A 37 -9.71 -0.35 2.86
C LEU A 37 -9.61 0.94 2.05
N ASN A 38 -9.77 2.08 2.71
CA ASN A 38 -9.54 3.39 2.11
C ASN A 38 -8.06 3.73 2.27
N GLN A 39 -7.26 3.43 1.23
CA GLN A 39 -5.82 3.62 1.25
C GLN A 39 -5.44 4.89 0.49
N VAL A 40 -4.59 5.71 1.09
CA VAL A 40 -3.91 6.82 0.41
C VAL A 40 -2.41 6.54 0.43
N ASP A 41 -1.81 6.44 -0.75
CA ASP A 41 -0.38 6.20 -0.92
C ASP A 41 0.30 7.49 -1.40
N THR A 42 1.16 8.06 -0.55
CA THR A 42 2.05 9.17 -0.91
C THR A 42 3.41 8.62 -1.29
N TYR A 43 3.88 8.91 -2.51
CA TYR A 43 5.19 8.48 -3.00
C TYR A 43 6.23 9.57 -2.80
N PHE A 44 7.45 9.18 -2.40
CA PHE A 44 8.57 10.09 -2.23
C PHE A 44 9.64 9.84 -3.29
N ARG A 45 10.26 10.92 -3.78
CA ARG A 45 11.47 10.83 -4.61
C ARG A 45 12.62 10.37 -3.72
N VAL A 46 13.27 9.27 -4.09
CA VAL A 46 14.41 8.68 -3.37
C VAL A 46 15.48 8.25 -4.36
N VAL A 47 16.73 8.21 -3.90
CA VAL A 47 17.88 7.88 -4.77
C VAL A 47 17.84 6.42 -5.25
N ARG A 48 17.25 5.50 -4.46
CA ARG A 48 17.18 4.07 -4.78
C ARG A 48 15.83 3.48 -4.41
N GLY A 49 15.34 2.58 -5.25
CA GLY A 49 14.08 1.87 -5.03
C GLY A 49 12.89 2.82 -5.04
N ARG A 50 11.89 2.49 -4.24
CA ARG A 50 10.68 3.29 -4.06
C ARG A 50 10.36 3.40 -2.58
N LEU A 51 9.87 4.57 -2.18
CA LEU A 51 9.43 4.83 -0.83
C LEU A 51 8.03 5.41 -0.88
N LYS A 52 7.14 4.88 -0.05
CA LYS A 52 5.81 5.45 0.11
C LYS A 52 5.36 5.47 1.57
N LEU A 53 4.54 6.45 1.89
CA LEU A 53 3.70 6.47 3.09
C LEU A 53 2.33 5.95 2.68
N ARG A 54 1.84 4.92 3.36
CA ARG A 54 0.47 4.43 3.23
C ARG A 54 -0.33 4.82 4.45
N GLU A 55 -1.41 5.53 4.24
CA GLU A 55 -2.43 5.81 5.25
C GLU A 55 -3.66 4.93 4.99
N ILE A 56 -4.09 4.18 5.99
CA ILE A 56 -5.38 3.52 6.02
C ILE A 56 -6.33 4.43 6.79
N ARG A 57 -7.30 5.01 6.08
CA ARG A 57 -8.25 5.96 6.64
C ARG A 57 -9.54 5.28 7.06
N SER A 58 -10.18 5.83 8.08
CA SER A 58 -11.49 5.37 8.51
C SER A 58 -12.50 5.49 7.36
N GLN A 59 -13.40 4.51 7.28
CA GLN A 59 -14.52 4.57 6.33
C GLN A 59 -15.60 5.55 6.78
N SER A 60 -15.85 5.67 8.09
CA SER A 60 -16.87 6.56 8.64
C SER A 60 -16.39 8.00 8.77
N GLU A 61 -15.08 8.20 8.92
CA GLU A 61 -14.45 9.50 9.14
C GLU A 61 -13.21 9.65 8.24
N PRO A 62 -13.34 10.07 6.97
CA PRO A 62 -12.23 10.06 6.00
C PRO A 62 -11.01 10.92 6.38
N ALA A 63 -11.18 11.87 7.31
CA ALA A 63 -10.09 12.66 7.86
C ALA A 63 -9.25 11.91 8.91
N ARG A 64 -9.81 10.87 9.54
CA ARG A 64 -9.13 10.05 10.55
C ARG A 64 -8.28 8.97 9.88
N ILE A 65 -7.02 8.88 10.32
CA ILE A 65 -6.10 7.82 9.94
C ILE A 65 -6.12 6.74 11.02
N ASP A 66 -6.52 5.53 10.65
CA ASP A 66 -6.58 4.39 11.56
C ASP A 66 -5.20 3.73 11.70
N ARG A 67 -4.42 3.76 10.61
CA ARG A 67 -3.07 3.19 10.56
C ARG A 67 -2.23 3.91 9.52
N ALA A 68 -0.95 4.11 9.81
CA ALA A 68 0.02 4.65 8.86
C ALA A 68 1.30 3.82 8.85
N GLU A 69 1.88 3.63 7.67
CA GLU A 69 3.06 2.80 7.44
C GLU A 69 3.99 3.46 6.42
N ILE A 70 5.30 3.44 6.69
CA ILE A 70 6.31 3.72 5.67
C ILE A 70 6.71 2.39 5.04
N ILE A 71 6.69 2.34 3.71
CA ILE A 71 7.00 1.14 2.93
C ILE A 71 8.14 1.48 1.97
N ALA A 72 9.31 0.93 2.24
CA ALA A 72 10.45 0.95 1.32
C ALA A 72 10.43 -0.35 0.52
N TYR A 73 10.54 -0.27 -0.80
CA TYR A 73 10.56 -1.46 -1.64
C TYR A 73 11.42 -1.31 -2.89
N THR A 74 12.01 -2.42 -3.30
CA THR A 74 12.75 -2.54 -4.55
C THR A 74 12.01 -3.51 -5.44
N ARG A 75 11.71 -3.08 -6.67
CA ARG A 75 11.12 -3.91 -7.71
C ARG A 75 12.03 -3.85 -8.93
N PRO A 76 12.51 -5.00 -9.44
CA PRO A 76 13.19 -5.05 -10.73
C PRO A 76 12.37 -4.38 -11.83
N THR A 77 13.05 -3.71 -12.76
CA THR A 77 12.41 -2.91 -13.82
C THR A 77 12.12 -3.70 -15.09
N ASP A 78 12.46 -4.98 -15.14
CA ASP A 78 12.15 -5.85 -16.27
C ASP A 78 10.63 -6.09 -16.41
N ASP A 79 10.13 -6.06 -17.64
CA ASP A 79 8.69 -6.11 -17.98
C ASP A 79 7.95 -7.34 -17.40
N GLY A 80 8.70 -8.41 -17.12
CA GLY A 80 8.18 -9.66 -16.55
C GLY A 80 8.14 -9.70 -15.03
N SER A 81 8.91 -8.88 -14.32
CA SER A 81 9.06 -9.08 -12.87
C SER A 81 7.76 -8.79 -12.11
N ARG A 82 7.37 -9.76 -11.29
CA ARG A 82 6.22 -9.69 -10.36
C ARG A 82 6.69 -9.73 -8.91
N TRP A 83 8.00 -9.75 -8.70
CA TRP A 83 8.64 -9.83 -7.39
C TRP A 83 9.04 -8.44 -6.90
N SER A 84 8.86 -8.22 -5.61
CA SER A 84 9.42 -7.07 -4.89
C SER A 84 9.97 -7.50 -3.55
N SER A 85 11.12 -6.94 -3.17
CA SER A 85 11.62 -7.00 -1.79
C SER A 85 11.20 -5.73 -1.07
N TYR A 86 10.63 -5.84 0.12
CA TYR A 86 10.06 -4.70 0.82
C TYR A 86 10.28 -4.77 2.33
N GLN A 87 10.24 -3.60 2.96
CA GLN A 87 10.23 -3.42 4.40
C GLN A 87 9.07 -2.49 4.77
N VAL A 88 8.28 -2.89 5.76
CA VAL A 88 7.19 -2.07 6.32
C VAL A 88 7.63 -1.59 7.69
N VAL A 89 7.54 -0.29 7.92
CA VAL A 89 7.79 0.33 9.21
C VAL A 89 6.49 0.99 9.67
N PRO A 90 5.82 0.47 10.71
CA PRO A 90 4.61 1.10 11.23
C PRO A 90 4.95 2.47 11.82
N ILE A 91 4.11 3.47 11.54
CA ILE A 91 4.17 4.76 12.22
C ILE A 91 3.29 4.64 13.46
N ALA A 92 3.91 4.53 14.63
CA ALA A 92 3.18 4.65 15.88
C ALA A 92 2.59 6.06 15.99
N ALA A 93 1.38 6.15 16.53
CA ALA A 93 0.71 7.42 16.79
C ALA A 93 1.35 8.15 17.99
N GLN A 94 2.63 8.55 17.89
CA GLN A 94 3.12 9.60 18.76
C GLN A 94 2.55 10.94 18.27
N ARG A 95 1.92 11.68 19.19
CA ARG A 95 1.55 13.10 18.97
C ARG A 95 2.75 13.85 18.40
N ARG A 96 2.57 14.46 17.23
CA ARG A 96 3.62 15.04 16.38
C ARG A 96 4.22 16.31 17.00
N THR A 97 5.55 16.38 17.08
CA THR A 97 6.34 17.61 17.18
C THR A 97 7.61 17.46 16.34
N GLY A 98 7.56 17.72 15.02
CA GLY A 98 8.76 17.65 14.16
C GLY A 98 8.45 17.78 12.66
N PRO A 99 9.44 18.22 11.84
CA PRO A 99 9.23 18.56 10.43
C PRO A 99 8.85 17.35 9.58
N VAL A 100 7.95 17.60 8.64
CA VAL A 100 7.31 16.61 7.76
C VAL A 100 8.22 16.35 6.55
N LEU A 101 8.34 15.08 6.13
CA LEU A 101 8.89 14.74 4.82
C LEU A 101 8.00 15.39 3.76
N GLN A 102 8.50 16.47 3.13
CA GLN A 102 7.72 17.27 2.20
C GLN A 102 7.53 16.52 0.88
N HIS A 103 6.34 16.68 0.31
CA HIS A 103 6.03 16.32 -1.07
C HIS A 103 7.03 17.01 -2.01
N ALA A 104 7.51 16.29 -3.01
CA ALA A 104 8.28 16.89 -4.09
C ALA A 104 7.30 17.36 -5.16
N ASP A 105 7.13 18.67 -5.29
CA ASP A 105 6.40 19.27 -6.41
C ASP A 105 7.19 19.05 -7.73
N ASP A 106 6.43 19.00 -8.82
CA ASP A 106 6.94 18.78 -10.18
C ASP A 106 7.69 20.01 -10.71
N ALA A 107 8.91 19.75 -11.21
CA ALA A 107 9.70 20.65 -12.04
C ALA A 107 10.05 19.89 -13.32
#